data_AF-A0AA43QW19-F1
#
_entry.id   AF-A0AA43QW19-F1
#
_cell.length_a   1.000
_cell.length_b   1.000
_cell.length_c   1.000
_cell.angle_alpha   90.00
_cell.angle_beta   90.00
_cell.angle_gamma   90.00
#
_symmetry.space_group_name_H-M   'P 1'
#
loop_
_entity.id
_entity.type
_entity.pdbx_description
1 polymer ?
#
loop_
_entity_poly.entity_id
_entity_poly.type
_entity_poly.pdbx_seq_one_letter_code
_entity_poly.pdbx_strand_id
1 'polypeptide(L)'
;MEEHDPPPQGGPPQLPPQMFTTAAQLLDLTDTNLVLTESVERIFARDVYADIPRGIFLVRGENVLLLGEVVWVFDSLQLTVSAKIWQDLDKDDYVPEPYREVSDNEAHEMQKQEKEDRKATDKSRAKKLHKLGFEVEHAGENLF
;
A
#
# COMPACT_ATOMS: atom_id res chain seq x y z
N MET A 1 22.32 -52.29 35.46
CA MET A 1 22.38 -50.83 35.22
C MET A 1 22.31 -50.68 33.72
N GLU A 2 21.11 -50.47 33.19
CA GLU A 2 20.93 -50.06 31.80
C GLU A 2 20.09 -48.79 31.85
N GLU A 3 20.75 -47.69 31.50
CA GLU A 3 20.24 -46.33 31.50
C GLU A 3 19.50 -46.14 30.17
N HIS A 4 18.20 -45.88 30.25
CA HIS A 4 17.33 -45.72 29.09
C HIS A 4 17.26 -44.23 28.73
N ASP A 5 18.02 -43.82 27.72
CA ASP A 5 17.96 -42.44 27.21
C ASP A 5 16.57 -42.14 26.59
N PRO A 6 16.02 -40.93 26.80
CA PRO A 6 14.78 -40.51 26.16
C PRO A 6 15.00 -40.20 24.66
N PRO A 7 14.01 -40.46 23.80
CA PRO A 7 14.15 -40.25 22.36
C PRO A 7 14.30 -38.77 21.99
N PRO A 8 15.02 -38.46 20.88
CA PRO A 8 15.26 -37.09 20.45
C PRO A 8 13.94 -36.38 20.11
N GLN A 9 13.68 -35.27 20.80
CA GLN A 9 12.56 -34.39 20.49
C GLN A 9 12.85 -33.70 19.15
N GLY A 10 12.10 -34.07 18.11
CA GLY A 10 12.14 -33.38 16.82
C GLY A 10 11.82 -31.90 17.01
N GLY A 11 12.72 -31.03 16.54
CA GLY A 11 12.52 -29.59 16.59
C GLY A 11 11.23 -29.15 15.88
N PRO A 12 10.73 -27.94 16.17
CA PRO A 12 9.51 -27.44 15.54
C PRO A 12 9.61 -27.51 14.02
N PRO A 13 8.53 -27.86 13.31
CA PRO A 13 8.54 -28.01 11.86
C PRO A 13 8.98 -26.70 11.22
N GLN A 14 10.08 -26.74 10.47
CA GLN A 14 10.57 -25.59 9.74
C GLN A 14 9.62 -25.33 8.58
N LEU A 15 8.94 -24.18 8.61
CA LEU A 15 8.04 -23.78 7.53
C LEU A 15 8.82 -23.75 6.21
N PRO A 16 8.20 -24.20 5.09
CA PRO A 16 8.84 -24.12 3.78
C PRO A 16 9.26 -22.67 3.50
N PRO A 17 10.38 -22.44 2.80
CA PRO A 17 10.86 -21.09 2.50
C PRO A 17 9.75 -20.30 1.83
N GLN A 18 9.21 -19.32 2.56
CA GLN A 18 8.19 -18.41 2.05
C GLN A 18 8.88 -17.48 1.06
N MET A 19 8.61 -17.69 -0.22
CA MET A 19 9.12 -16.86 -1.31
C MET A 19 8.30 -15.56 -1.33
N PHE A 20 8.73 -14.56 -0.56
CA PHE A 20 8.18 -13.20 -0.60
C PHE A 20 8.74 -12.45 -1.82
N THR A 21 8.41 -12.86 -3.05
CA THR A 21 9.04 -12.28 -4.24
C THR A 21 8.18 -11.29 -5.00
N THR A 22 6.85 -11.30 -4.89
CA THR A 22 6.01 -10.50 -5.79
C THR A 22 6.22 -8.99 -5.62
N ALA A 23 6.24 -8.48 -4.39
CA ALA A 23 6.49 -7.06 -4.15
C ALA A 23 7.97 -6.68 -4.36
N ALA A 24 8.90 -7.55 -3.96
CA ALA A 24 10.33 -7.28 -4.08
C ALA A 24 10.82 -7.29 -5.54
N GLN A 25 10.30 -8.19 -6.40
CA GLN A 25 10.62 -8.22 -7.84
C GLN A 25 10.07 -7.01 -8.58
N LEU A 26 8.91 -6.49 -8.17
CA LEU A 26 8.35 -5.26 -8.71
C LEU A 26 9.10 -4.02 -8.22
N LEU A 27 9.63 -4.04 -6.99
CA LEU A 27 10.51 -2.99 -6.45
C LEU A 27 11.92 -3.02 -7.05
N ASP A 28 12.45 -4.18 -7.47
CA ASP A 28 13.74 -4.30 -8.19
C ASP A 28 13.69 -3.62 -9.58
N LEU A 29 12.48 -3.27 -10.05
CA LEU A 29 12.25 -2.42 -11.22
C LEU A 29 12.19 -0.92 -10.88
N THR A 30 12.48 -0.46 -9.66
CA THR A 30 12.44 0.98 -9.30
C THR A 30 13.51 1.84 -10.00
N ASP A 31 14.46 1.22 -10.71
CA ASP A 31 15.30 1.90 -11.71
C ASP A 31 14.57 2.15 -13.06
N THR A 32 13.31 1.72 -13.19
CA THR A 32 12.52 1.77 -14.43
C THR A 32 11.57 2.96 -14.41
N ASN A 33 11.70 3.84 -15.40
CA ASN A 33 10.69 4.86 -15.66
C ASN A 33 9.43 4.20 -16.24
N LEU A 34 8.26 4.57 -15.73
CA LEU A 34 6.99 4.00 -16.13
C LEU A 34 6.28 4.90 -17.14
N VAL A 35 5.67 4.30 -18.14
CA VAL A 35 4.65 4.96 -18.97
C VAL A 35 3.32 4.34 -18.58
N LEU A 36 2.43 5.16 -18.00
CA LEU A 36 1.06 4.78 -17.66
C LEU A 36 0.11 5.29 -18.74
N THR A 37 -0.81 4.45 -19.19
CA THR A 37 -1.86 4.79 -20.14
C THR A 37 -3.22 4.67 -19.47
N GLU A 38 -4.17 5.54 -19.83
CA GLU A 38 -5.52 5.58 -19.24
C GLU A 38 -5.50 5.70 -17.71
N SER A 39 -4.48 6.40 -17.17
CA SER A 39 -4.26 6.51 -15.74
C SER A 39 -5.38 7.30 -15.05
N VAL A 40 -5.76 6.82 -13.87
CA VAL A 40 -6.63 7.50 -12.91
C VAL A 40 -5.80 7.79 -11.66
N GLU A 41 -5.87 9.03 -11.17
CA GLU A 41 -5.34 9.37 -9.85
C GLU A 41 -6.47 9.24 -8.83
N ARG A 42 -6.29 8.33 -7.86
CA ARG A 42 -7.22 8.18 -6.73
C ARG A 42 -6.69 8.92 -5.52
N ILE A 43 -7.45 9.90 -5.03
CA ILE A 43 -7.13 10.62 -3.79
C ILE A 43 -7.97 10.05 -2.66
N PHE A 44 -7.32 9.69 -1.55
CA PHE A 44 -7.99 9.41 -0.29
C PHE A 44 -7.69 10.54 0.70
N ALA A 45 -8.73 11.04 1.36
CA ALA A 45 -8.60 12.02 2.44
C ALA A 45 -9.67 11.75 3.48
N ARG A 46 -9.30 11.55 4.75
CA ARG A 46 -10.22 11.21 5.85
C ARG A 46 -11.15 10.03 5.50
N ASP A 47 -12.44 10.28 5.31
CA ASP A 47 -13.52 9.36 4.99
C ASP A 47 -14.06 9.56 3.57
N VAL A 48 -13.28 10.19 2.68
CA VAL A 48 -13.66 10.38 1.26
C VAL A 48 -12.59 9.94 0.29
N TYR A 49 -13.02 9.67 -0.94
CA TYR A 49 -12.14 9.43 -2.07
C TYR A 49 -12.63 10.11 -3.36
N ALA A 50 -11.75 10.30 -4.32
CA ALA A 50 -12.11 10.74 -5.68
C ALA A 50 -11.19 10.12 -6.72
N ASP A 51 -11.75 9.77 -7.88
CA ASP A 51 -11.05 9.23 -9.04
C ASP A 51 -10.94 10.28 -10.14
N ILE A 52 -9.71 10.73 -10.40
CA ILE A 52 -9.44 11.83 -11.33
C ILE A 52 -8.80 11.28 -12.60
N PRO A 53 -9.43 11.42 -13.78
CA PRO A 53 -8.84 10.95 -15.03
C PRO A 53 -7.62 11.79 -15.39
N ARG A 54 -6.50 11.11 -15.65
CA ARG A 54 -5.19 11.72 -15.88
C ARG A 54 -4.62 11.45 -17.28
N GLY A 55 -5.04 10.36 -17.93
CA GLY A 55 -4.65 10.04 -19.30
C GLY A 55 -3.29 9.34 -19.39
N ILE A 56 -2.27 9.99 -19.97
CA ILE A 56 -0.94 9.38 -20.16
C ILE A 56 0.07 10.06 -19.23
N PHE A 57 0.78 9.27 -18.43
CA PHE A 57 1.81 9.74 -17.49
C PHE A 57 3.16 9.07 -17.75
N LEU A 58 4.23 9.86 -17.67
CA LEU A 58 5.61 9.36 -17.58
C LEU A 58 6.10 9.56 -16.15
N VAL A 59 6.30 8.48 -15.42
CA VAL A 59 6.73 8.50 -14.01
C VAL A 59 8.18 8.06 -13.93
N ARG A 60 9.01 8.85 -13.25
CA ARG A 60 10.41 8.48 -12.99
C ARG A 60 10.47 7.42 -11.88
N GLY A 61 11.27 6.37 -12.06
CA GLY A 61 11.31 5.22 -11.15
C GLY A 61 11.60 5.59 -9.69
N GLU A 62 12.46 6.58 -9.45
CA GLU A 62 12.80 7.04 -8.09
C GLU A 62 11.63 7.66 -7.30
N ASN A 63 10.56 8.09 -7.99
CA ASN A 63 9.37 8.66 -7.36
C ASN A 63 8.32 7.59 -7.05
N VAL A 64 8.62 6.32 -7.34
CA VAL A 64 7.72 5.19 -7.13
C VAL A 64 8.05 4.54 -5.80
N LEU A 65 7.11 4.59 -4.85
CA LEU A 65 7.27 3.94 -3.55
C LEU A 65 6.93 2.44 -3.62
N LEU A 66 5.80 2.11 -4.24
CA LEU A 66 5.27 0.77 -4.39
C LEU A 66 4.50 0.68 -5.71
N LEU A 67 4.51 -0.51 -6.31
CA LEU A 67 3.65 -0.87 -7.44
C LEU A 67 3.07 -2.26 -7.21
N GLY A 68 1.85 -2.48 -7.69
CA GLY A 68 1.18 -3.76 -7.70
C GLY A 68 0.29 -3.88 -8.93
N GLU A 69 0.05 -5.11 -9.36
CA GLU A 69 -0.96 -5.39 -10.38
C GLU A 69 -2.36 -5.35 -9.75
N VAL A 70 -3.32 -4.77 -10.48
CA VAL A 70 -4.75 -4.83 -10.14
C VAL A 70 -5.43 -5.62 -11.23
N VAL A 71 -6.21 -6.63 -10.86
CA VAL A 71 -6.89 -7.51 -11.81
C VAL A 71 -8.38 -7.20 -11.79
N TRP A 72 -8.87 -6.61 -12.88
CA TRP A 72 -10.31 -6.42 -13.10
C TRP A 72 -10.88 -7.66 -13.78
N VAL A 73 -11.79 -8.36 -13.10
CA VAL A 73 -12.49 -9.51 -13.69
C VAL A 73 -13.81 -9.01 -14.25
N PHE A 74 -13.92 -8.93 -15.57
CA PHE A 74 -15.22 -8.67 -16.21
C PHE A 74 -16.13 -9.89 -15.99
N ASP A 75 -17.16 -9.73 -15.15
CA ASP A 75 -18.14 -10.74 -14.70
C ASP A 75 -19.03 -11.34 -15.84
N SER A 76 -18.63 -11.19 -17.09
CA SER A 76 -19.40 -11.65 -18.26
C SER A 76 -19.14 -13.10 -18.69
N LEU A 77 -18.15 -13.80 -18.11
CA LEU A 77 -17.84 -15.20 -18.44
C LEU A 77 -17.91 -16.08 -17.19
N GLN A 78 -19.11 -16.18 -16.65
CA GLN A 78 -19.41 -16.96 -15.46
C GLN A 78 -19.48 -18.47 -15.77
N LEU A 79 -18.36 -19.13 -16.12
CA LEU A 79 -18.36 -20.60 -16.22
C LEU A 79 -16.98 -21.31 -16.21
N THR A 80 -16.03 -21.01 -15.31
CA THR A 80 -14.89 -21.93 -15.07
C THR A 80 -14.37 -21.85 -13.63
N VAL A 81 -13.70 -22.91 -13.13
CA VAL A 81 -13.03 -22.94 -11.82
C VAL A 81 -12.02 -21.78 -11.65
N SER A 82 -11.46 -21.28 -12.75
CA SER A 82 -10.65 -20.05 -12.76
C SER A 82 -11.44 -18.83 -12.31
N ALA A 83 -12.69 -18.63 -12.73
CA ALA A 83 -13.52 -17.49 -12.33
C ALA A 83 -13.72 -17.40 -10.80
N LYS A 84 -13.68 -18.53 -10.09
CA LYS A 84 -13.76 -18.57 -8.63
C LYS A 84 -12.46 -18.16 -7.93
N ILE A 85 -11.29 -18.40 -8.55
CA ILE A 85 -9.99 -17.91 -8.03
C ILE A 85 -9.89 -16.39 -8.24
N TRP A 86 -10.42 -15.91 -9.36
CA TRP A 86 -10.50 -14.50 -9.71
C TRP A 86 -11.47 -13.69 -8.81
N GLN A 87 -12.57 -14.30 -8.35
CA GLN A 87 -13.50 -13.71 -7.37
C GLN A 87 -12.88 -13.34 -6.01
N ASP A 88 -11.79 -14.01 -5.60
CA ASP A 88 -11.09 -13.67 -4.37
C ASP A 88 -10.14 -12.47 -4.57
N LEU A 89 -9.76 -12.15 -5.82
CA LEU A 89 -8.96 -10.97 -6.23
C LEU A 89 -9.83 -9.75 -6.58
N ASP A 90 -11.12 -9.94 -6.92
CA ASP A 90 -12.13 -8.88 -7.09
C ASP A 90 -12.38 -8.03 -5.81
N LYS A 91 -11.78 -8.41 -4.68
CA LYS A 91 -11.80 -7.63 -3.44
C LYS A 91 -10.83 -6.45 -3.46
N ASP A 92 -9.89 -6.40 -4.41
CA ASP A 92 -8.89 -5.32 -4.46
C ASP A 92 -9.46 -4.03 -5.09
N ASP A 93 -10.56 -4.14 -5.84
CA ASP A 93 -11.32 -2.99 -6.36
C ASP A 93 -12.41 -2.49 -5.39
N TYR A 94 -12.53 -3.13 -4.23
CA TYR A 94 -13.45 -2.73 -3.18
C TYR A 94 -12.97 -1.44 -2.51
N VAL A 95 -13.75 -0.37 -2.63
CA VAL A 95 -13.57 0.81 -1.77
C VAL A 95 -14.16 0.48 -0.40
N PRO A 96 -13.34 0.39 0.66
CA PRO A 96 -13.85 0.00 1.96
C PRO A 96 -14.71 1.10 2.56
N GLU A 97 -15.75 0.73 3.31
CA GLU A 97 -16.36 1.67 4.26
C GLU A 97 -15.26 2.16 5.22
N PRO A 98 -15.15 3.48 5.52
CA PRO A 98 -16.17 4.51 5.42
C PRO A 98 -16.05 5.44 4.20
N TYR A 99 -15.24 5.12 3.18
CA TYR A 99 -14.89 6.08 2.13
C TYR A 99 -16.06 6.41 1.20
N ARG A 100 -16.44 7.69 1.13
CA ARG A 100 -17.47 8.21 0.22
C ARG A 100 -16.84 8.93 -0.98
N GLU A 101 -17.35 8.67 -2.17
CA GLU A 101 -16.91 9.38 -3.38
C GLU A 101 -17.33 10.85 -3.34
N VAL A 102 -16.42 11.75 -3.69
CA VAL A 102 -16.64 13.20 -3.76
C VAL A 102 -16.06 13.81 -5.03
N SER A 103 -16.34 15.08 -5.28
CA SER A 103 -15.78 15.80 -6.43
C SER A 103 -14.27 16.04 -6.29
N ASP A 104 -13.57 16.18 -7.43
CA ASP A 104 -12.13 16.45 -7.52
C ASP A 104 -11.72 17.64 -6.63
N ASN A 105 -12.50 18.73 -6.69
CA ASN A 105 -12.23 19.94 -5.92
C ASN A 105 -12.35 19.68 -4.41
N GLU A 106 -13.40 18.97 -3.99
CA GLU A 106 -13.62 18.62 -2.58
C GLU A 106 -12.52 17.69 -2.05
N ALA A 107 -12.12 16.69 -2.83
CA ALA A 107 -11.04 15.77 -2.47
C ALA A 107 -9.69 16.50 -2.29
N HIS A 108 -9.35 17.42 -3.20
CA HIS A 108 -8.13 18.24 -3.09
C HIS A 108 -8.16 19.15 -1.86
N GLU A 109 -9.32 19.75 -1.55
CA GLU A 109 -9.49 20.62 -0.38
C GLU A 109 -9.35 19.82 0.93
N MET A 110 -9.98 18.65 1.01
CA MET A 110 -9.84 17.73 2.15
C MET A 110 -8.41 17.23 2.32
N GLN A 111 -7.74 16.81 1.24
CA GLN A 111 -6.36 16.35 1.29
C GLN A 111 -5.42 17.47 1.75
N LYS A 112 -5.64 18.70 1.29
CA LYS A 112 -4.85 19.86 1.71
C LYS A 112 -5.03 20.13 3.20
N GLN A 113 -6.27 20.15 3.69
CA GLN A 113 -6.58 20.36 5.11
C GLN A 113 -5.93 19.27 5.98
N GLU A 114 -6.02 18.01 5.59
CA GLU A 114 -5.40 16.89 6.31
C GLU A 114 -3.88 17.01 6.37
N LYS A 115 -3.22 17.37 5.25
CA LYS A 115 -1.78 17.62 5.21
C LYS A 115 -1.38 18.80 6.11
N GLU A 116 -2.19 19.86 6.16
CA GLU A 116 -1.94 21.02 7.03
C GLU A 116 -2.10 20.66 8.52
N ASP A 117 -3.16 19.93 8.88
CA ASP A 117 -3.42 19.44 10.24
C ASP A 117 -2.29 18.52 10.73
N ARG A 118 -1.81 17.62 9.85
CA ARG A 118 -0.68 16.72 10.12
C ARG A 118 0.60 17.50 10.35
N LYS A 119 0.94 18.43 9.45
CA LYS A 119 2.12 19.31 9.59
C LYS A 119 2.08 20.13 10.89
N ALA A 120 0.93 20.66 11.27
CA ALA A 120 0.78 21.42 12.51
C ALA A 120 0.99 20.54 13.75
N THR A 121 0.39 19.35 13.74
CA THR A 121 0.52 18.36 14.82
C THR A 121 1.96 17.88 14.96
N ASP A 122 2.61 17.53 13.85
CA ASP A 122 4.00 17.05 13.82
C ASP A 122 4.97 18.14 14.26
N LYS A 123 4.77 19.39 13.81
CA LYS A 123 5.57 20.53 14.27
C LYS A 123 5.46 20.73 15.79
N SER A 124 4.25 20.58 16.34
CA SER A 124 4.03 20.70 17.79
C SER A 124 4.69 19.53 18.56
N ARG A 125 4.59 18.31 18.04
CA ARG A 125 5.20 17.10 18.59
C ARG A 125 6.73 17.18 18.55
N ALA A 126 7.28 17.63 17.43
CA ALA A 126 8.72 17.82 17.25
C ALA A 126 9.29 18.84 18.23
N LYS A 127 8.61 19.98 18.45
CA LYS A 127 9.02 20.97 19.47
C LYS A 127 9.07 20.37 20.88
N LYS A 128 8.09 19.54 21.26
CA LYS A 128 8.05 18.88 22.58
C LYS A 128 9.17 17.86 22.72
N LEU A 129 9.41 17.05 21.68
CA LEU A 129 10.49 16.05 21.65
C LEU A 129 11.88 16.69 21.71
N HIS A 130 12.08 17.78 20.96
CA HIS A 130 13.32 18.54 21.00
C HIS A 130 13.60 19.11 22.40
N LYS A 131 12.57 19.58 23.13
CA LYS A 131 12.73 20.03 24.52
C LYS A 131 13.19 18.92 25.46
N LEU A 132 12.90 17.66 25.13
CA LEU A 132 13.30 16.47 25.89
C LEU A 132 14.66 15.90 25.44
N GLY A 133 15.33 16.55 24.48
CA GLY A 133 16.64 16.12 23.96
C GLY A 133 16.56 15.06 22.86
N PHE A 134 15.40 14.84 22.25
CA PHE A 134 15.26 13.95 21.09
C PHE A 134 15.37 14.75 19.79
N GLU A 135 16.17 14.24 18.85
CA GLU A 135 16.19 14.71 17.47
C GLU A 135 15.07 14.03 16.69
N VAL A 136 14.28 14.81 15.94
CA VAL A 136 13.24 14.27 15.06
C VAL A 136 13.78 14.33 13.64
N GLU A 137 14.33 13.22 13.16
CA GLU A 137 14.67 13.10 11.73
C GLU A 137 13.39 13.24 10.90
N HIS A 138 13.45 14.05 9.83
CA HIS A 138 12.34 14.38 8.93
C HIS A 138 11.86 13.20 8.06
N ALA A 139 11.99 11.96 8.52
CA ALA A 139 11.57 10.77 7.81
C ALA A 139 10.07 10.78 7.43
N GLY A 140 9.26 11.58 8.12
CA GLY A 140 7.82 11.73 7.86
C GLY A 140 7.45 12.58 6.64
N GLU A 141 8.35 13.37 6.06
CA GLU A 141 8.05 14.07 4.79
C GLU A 141 8.13 13.16 3.56
N ASN A 142 8.76 11.98 3.71
CA ASN A 142 8.87 10.96 2.67
C ASN A 142 7.73 9.92 2.68
N LEU A 143 6.74 10.08 3.57
CA LEU A 143 5.58 9.21 3.64
C LEU A 143 4.32 10.06 3.46
N PHE A 144 3.66 9.89 2.31
CA PHE A 144 2.46 10.64 1.95
C PHE A 144 1.25 10.17 2.75
#